data_AF-A0A967SSY9-F1
#
_entry.id   AF-A0A967SSY9-F1
#
_cell.length_a   1.000
_cell.length_b   1.000
_cell.length_c   1.000
_cell.angle_alpha   90.00
_cell.angle_beta   90.00
_cell.angle_gamma   90.00
#
_symmetry.space_group_name_H-M   'P 1'
#
loop_
_entity.id
_entity.type
_entity.pdbx_description
1 polymer ?
#
loop_
_entity_poly.entity_id
_entity_poly.type
_entity_poly.pdbx_seq_one_letter_code
_entity_poly.pdbx_strand_id
1 'polypeptide(L)'
;AFTFTVLLGTLFPLVAEAMRGVRVTVGEPFFNRMTLPLAVLLLFLVGVGPVLPWGKADSRHFRRFMVPGVLGVLAIVGWLAIGGRHILAMLGIGFAVFAIAANLVEFVVGARARMNAKGENP
;
A
#
# COMPACT_ATOMS: atom_id res chain seq x y z
N ALA A 1 -17.61 0.71 -26.03
CA ALA A 1 -16.97 1.81 -25.27
C ALA A 1 -15.67 1.35 -24.59
N PHE A 2 -15.73 0.40 -23.65
CA PHE A 2 -14.56 -0.11 -22.91
C PHE A 2 -13.42 -0.62 -23.81
N THR A 3 -13.73 -1.41 -24.83
CA THR A 3 -12.75 -1.91 -25.82
C THR A 3 -12.04 -0.81 -26.57
N PHE A 4 -12.73 0.29 -26.89
CA PHE A 4 -12.14 1.45 -27.56
C PHE A 4 -11.20 2.22 -26.63
N THR A 5 -11.54 2.32 -25.34
CA THR A 5 -10.68 2.91 -24.31
C THR A 5 -9.39 2.11 -24.10
N VAL A 6 -9.49 0.78 -24.02
CA VAL A 6 -8.31 -0.10 -23.89
C VAL A 6 -7.44 -0.01 -25.15
N LEU A 7 -8.05 -0.08 -26.33
CA LEU A 7 -7.35 0.07 -27.62
C LEU A 7 -6.59 1.40 -27.68
N LEU A 8 -7.26 2.51 -27.38
CA LEU A 8 -6.65 3.84 -27.41
C LEU A 8 -5.53 3.98 -26.36
N GLY A 9 -5.72 3.44 -25.16
CA GLY A 9 -4.70 3.46 -24.09
C GLY A 9 -3.44 2.65 -24.43
N THR A 10 -3.59 1.54 -25.14
CA THR A 10 -2.44 0.71 -25.59
C THR A 10 -1.74 1.25 -26.83
N LEU A 11 -2.47 1.89 -27.75
CA LEU A 11 -1.91 2.40 -29.01
C LEU A 11 -1.37 3.84 -28.91
N PHE A 12 -1.86 4.65 -27.97
CA PHE A 12 -1.43 6.04 -27.79
C PHE A 12 0.10 6.21 -27.62
N PRO A 13 0.81 5.39 -26.83
CA PRO A 13 2.27 5.51 -26.69
C PRO A 13 3.00 5.24 -28.01
N LEU A 14 2.56 4.23 -28.77
CA LEU A 14 3.11 3.85 -30.08
C LEU A 14 2.92 4.96 -31.12
N VAL A 15 1.72 5.58 -31.16
CA VAL A 15 1.43 6.69 -32.07
C VAL A 15 2.24 7.94 -31.70
N ALA A 16 2.37 8.23 -30.40
CA ALA A 16 3.18 9.35 -29.92
C ALA A 16 4.68 9.18 -30.23
N GLU A 17 5.20 7.95 -30.20
CA GLU A 17 6.57 7.60 -30.60
C GLU A 17 6.78 7.77 -32.10
N ALA A 18 5.82 7.31 -32.92
CA ALA A 18 5.87 7.42 -34.38
C ALA A 18 5.82 8.88 -34.89
N MET A 19 5.04 9.75 -34.23
CA MET A 19 4.90 11.16 -34.64
C MET A 19 6.09 12.05 -34.26
N ARG A 20 6.83 11.72 -33.19
CA ARG A 20 7.91 12.58 -32.67
C ARG A 20 9.30 12.21 -33.21
N GLY A 21 9.46 11.06 -33.87
CA GLY A 21 10.73 10.64 -34.50
C GLY A 21 11.91 10.41 -33.54
N VAL A 22 11.68 10.61 -32.24
CA VAL A 22 12.63 10.39 -31.16
C VAL A 22 11.96 9.37 -30.24
N ARG A 23 12.68 8.31 -29.87
CA ARG A 23 12.35 7.48 -28.70
C ARG A 23 12.38 8.38 -27.48
N VAL A 24 11.29 9.11 -27.26
CA VAL A 24 11.00 9.62 -25.92
C VAL A 24 10.57 8.38 -25.18
N THR A 25 11.55 7.60 -24.70
CA THR A 25 11.31 6.73 -23.56
C THR A 25 10.64 7.67 -22.58
N VAL A 26 9.38 7.41 -22.26
CA VAL A 26 8.80 7.90 -21.00
C VAL A 26 9.66 7.23 -19.94
N GLY A 27 10.84 7.81 -19.71
CA GLY A 27 11.93 7.17 -19.01
C GLY A 27 11.51 6.92 -17.58
N GLU A 28 12.41 6.26 -16.85
CA GLU A 28 12.36 6.14 -15.40
C GLU A 28 11.74 7.36 -14.68
N PRO A 29 12.02 8.63 -15.05
CA PRO A 29 11.42 9.79 -14.40
C PRO A 29 9.90 9.94 -14.59
N PHE A 30 9.35 9.62 -15.76
CA PHE A 30 7.89 9.70 -16.00
C PHE A 30 7.16 8.57 -15.29
N PHE A 31 7.67 7.34 -15.43
CA PHE A 31 7.08 6.16 -14.79
C PHE A 31 7.16 6.27 -13.26
N ASN A 32 8.30 6.68 -12.70
CA ASN A 32 8.44 6.87 -11.25
C ASN A 32 7.47 7.94 -10.73
N ARG A 33 7.25 9.04 -11.45
CA ARG A 33 6.30 10.09 -11.04
C ARG A 33 4.84 9.62 -11.03
N MET A 34 4.45 8.73 -11.94
CA MET A 34 3.08 8.17 -11.95
C MET A 34 2.94 7.01 -10.98
N THR A 35 3.90 6.09 -10.96
CA THR A 35 3.85 4.83 -10.21
C THR A 35 4.08 5.03 -8.72
N LEU A 36 4.96 5.94 -8.29
CA LEU A 36 5.26 6.12 -6.86
C LEU A 36 4.03 6.59 -6.04
N PRO A 37 3.25 7.61 -6.44
CA PRO A 37 2.03 7.98 -5.73
C PRO A 37 1.00 6.86 -5.69
N LEU A 38 0.83 6.13 -6.80
CA LEU A 38 -0.05 4.96 -6.89
C LEU A 38 0.40 3.85 -5.94
N ALA A 39 1.71 3.55 -5.86
CA ALA A 39 2.26 2.54 -4.96
C ALA A 39 2.03 2.90 -3.50
N VAL A 40 2.23 4.17 -3.12
CA VAL A 40 1.97 4.69 -1.77
C VAL A 40 0.49 4.55 -1.41
N LEU A 41 -0.41 4.90 -2.32
CA LEU A 41 -1.85 4.75 -2.13
C LEU A 41 -2.23 3.27 -1.96
N LEU A 42 -1.70 2.39 -2.80
CA LEU A 42 -1.94 0.95 -2.72
C LEU A 42 -1.43 0.36 -1.40
N LEU A 43 -0.24 0.75 -0.93
CA LEU A 43 0.28 0.30 0.37
C LEU A 43 -0.64 0.72 1.52
N PHE A 44 -1.15 1.95 1.48
CA PHE A 44 -2.15 2.41 2.44
C PHE A 44 -3.40 1.53 2.41
N LEU A 45 -3.95 1.25 1.22
CA LEU A 45 -5.11 0.37 1.06
C LEU A 45 -4.86 -1.05 1.59
N VAL A 46 -3.68 -1.62 1.34
CA VAL A 46 -3.29 -2.95 1.84
C VAL A 46 -3.26 -3.01 3.37
N GLY A 47 -2.86 -1.92 4.03
CA GLY A 47 -2.86 -1.86 5.49
C GLY A 47 -4.23 -1.55 6.11
N VAL A 48 -5.08 -0.80 5.42
CA VAL A 48 -6.45 -0.51 5.87
C VAL A 48 -7.39 -1.70 5.66
N GLY A 49 -7.15 -2.51 4.62
CA GLY A 49 -7.98 -3.66 4.24
C GLY A 49 -8.31 -4.61 5.40
N PRO A 50 -7.34 -5.13 6.17
CA PRO A 50 -7.58 -6.03 7.30
C PRO A 50 -8.45 -5.42 8.42
N VAL A 51 -8.51 -4.10 8.50
CA VAL A 51 -9.08 -3.37 9.63
C VAL A 51 -10.50 -2.92 9.30
N LEU A 52 -10.86 -2.89 8.03
CA LEU A 52 -12.18 -2.48 7.57
C LEU A 52 -13.21 -3.47 8.13
N PRO A 53 -14.04 -3.06 9.11
CA PRO A 53 -14.98 -3.98 9.71
C PRO A 53 -16.07 -4.31 8.69
N TRP A 54 -16.27 -5.60 8.42
CA TRP A 54 -17.41 -6.03 7.63
C TRP A 54 -18.67 -5.96 8.51
N GLY A 55 -19.24 -4.76 8.65
CA GLY A 55 -20.43 -4.49 9.47
C GLY A 55 -20.16 -3.56 10.65
N LYS A 56 -20.39 -4.01 11.88
CA LYS A 56 -20.31 -3.15 13.07
C LYS A 56 -18.86 -2.96 13.54
N ALA A 57 -18.43 -1.70 13.61
CA ALA A 57 -17.15 -1.34 14.22
C ALA A 57 -17.24 -1.53 15.75
N ASP A 58 -16.49 -2.50 16.28
CA ASP A 58 -16.30 -2.64 17.73
C ASP A 58 -15.05 -1.84 18.16
N SER A 59 -15.12 -1.14 19.29
CA SER A 59 -14.04 -0.34 19.89
C SER A 59 -12.73 -1.15 20.04
N ARG A 60 -12.85 -2.46 20.23
CA ARG A 60 -11.71 -3.38 20.30
C ARG A 60 -10.92 -3.48 18.99
N HIS A 61 -11.55 -3.29 17.83
CA HIS A 61 -10.88 -3.24 16.52
C HIS A 61 -10.08 -1.94 16.35
N PHE A 62 -10.61 -0.81 16.83
CA PHE A 62 -9.90 0.47 16.77
C PHE A 62 -8.59 0.45 17.57
N ARG A 63 -8.60 -0.17 18.76
CA ARG A 63 -7.37 -0.31 19.57
C ARG A 63 -6.34 -1.22 18.92
N ARG A 64 -6.78 -2.26 18.19
CA ARG A 64 -5.89 -3.13 17.41
C ARG A 64 -5.25 -2.40 16.24
N PHE A 65 -5.94 -1.40 15.68
CA PHE A 65 -5.42 -0.56 14.61
C PHE A 65 -4.36 0.46 15.06
N MET A 66 -4.44 0.94 16.31
CA MET A 66 -3.45 1.88 16.83
C MET A 66 -2.03 1.29 16.81
N VAL A 67 -1.87 -0.01 17.03
CA VAL A 67 -0.54 -0.65 17.07
C VAL A 67 0.16 -0.59 15.70
N PRO A 68 -0.43 -1.08 14.59
CA PRO A 68 0.11 -0.87 13.24
C PRO A 68 0.33 0.60 12.90
N GLY A 69 -0.60 1.49 13.28
CA GLY A 69 -0.51 2.93 13.01
C GLY A 69 0.72 3.56 13.68
N VAL A 70 0.95 3.26 14.96
CA VAL A 70 2.12 3.74 15.70
C VAL A 70 3.42 3.20 15.08
N LEU A 71 3.45 1.91 14.70
CA LEU A 71 4.62 1.33 14.04
C LEU A 71 4.92 2.01 12.70
N GLY A 72 3.90 2.32 11.91
CA GLY A 72 4.05 3.09 10.67
C GLY A 72 4.63 4.49 10.92
N VAL A 73 4.14 5.21 11.93
CA VAL A 73 4.69 6.53 12.31
C VAL A 73 6.13 6.43 12.79
N LEU A 74 6.45 5.43 13.62
CA LEU A 74 7.82 5.20 14.10
C LEU A 74 8.78 4.91 12.94
N ALA A 75 8.34 4.18 11.92
CA ALA A 75 9.14 3.94 10.71
C ALA A 75 9.42 5.25 9.94
N ILE A 76 8.45 6.16 9.85
CA ILE A 76 8.63 7.48 9.25
C ILE A 76 9.64 8.30 10.06
N VAL A 77 9.53 8.30 11.39
CA VAL A 77 10.45 9.00 12.28
C VAL A 77 11.87 8.43 12.16
N GLY A 78 12.02 7.11 12.11
CA GLY A 78 13.30 6.44 11.91
C GLY A 78 13.94 6.80 10.57
N TRP A 79 13.14 6.89 9.51
CA TRP A 79 13.62 7.33 8.19
C TRP A 79 14.10 8.78 8.17
N LEU A 80 13.40 9.68 8.87
CA LEU A 80 13.85 11.05 9.05
C LEU A 80 15.16 11.13 9.84
N ALA A 81 15.31 10.29 10.87
CA ALA A 81 16.50 10.26 11.72
C ALA A 81 17.77 9.86 10.96
N ILE A 82 17.67 8.99 9.94
CA ILE A 82 18.79 8.61 9.07
C ILE A 82 19.04 9.61 7.92
N GLY A 83 18.35 10.75 7.91
CA GLY A 83 18.56 11.84 6.95
C GLY A 83 17.74 11.72 5.66
N GLY A 84 16.79 10.78 5.58
CA GLY A 84 15.93 10.63 4.41
C GLY A 84 14.93 11.78 4.27
N ARG A 85 14.99 12.54 3.17
CA ARG A 85 14.11 13.71 2.93
C ARG A 85 13.10 13.54 1.80
N HIS A 86 13.12 12.41 1.11
CA HIS A 86 12.20 12.17 0.00
C HIS A 86 10.80 11.81 0.52
N ILE A 87 9.82 12.68 0.29
CA ILE A 87 8.45 12.56 0.81
C ILE A 87 7.78 11.22 0.43
N LEU A 88 7.91 10.80 -0.83
CA LEU A 88 7.29 9.55 -1.29
C LEU A 88 7.96 8.31 -0.68
N ALA A 89 9.26 8.40 -0.36
CA ALA A 89 9.96 7.31 0.31
C ALA A 89 9.53 7.19 1.79
N MET A 90 9.37 8.32 2.49
CA MET A 90 8.80 8.35 3.84
C MET A 90 7.42 7.70 3.88
N LEU A 91 6.52 8.15 3.00
CA LEU A 91 5.16 7.61 2.95
C LEU A 91 5.15 6.13 2.58
N GLY A 92 5.99 5.72 1.62
CA GLY A 92 6.15 4.32 1.23
C GLY A 92 6.60 3.43 2.40
N ILE A 93 7.64 3.84 3.13
CA ILE A 93 8.15 3.08 4.28
C ILE A 93 7.13 3.03 5.43
N GLY A 94 6.52 4.17 5.74
CA GLY A 94 5.49 4.25 6.77
C GLY A 94 4.30 3.34 6.49
N PHE A 95 3.76 3.40 5.26
CA PHE A 95 2.65 2.54 4.87
C PHE A 95 3.03 1.08 4.68
N ALA A 96 4.25 0.77 4.27
CA ALA A 96 4.73 -0.62 4.20
C ALA A 96 4.79 -1.26 5.60
N VAL A 97 5.40 -0.58 6.58
CA VAL A 97 5.47 -1.08 7.96
C VAL A 97 4.07 -1.19 8.57
N PHE A 98 3.24 -0.18 8.36
CA PHE A 98 1.84 -0.19 8.77
C PHE A 98 1.08 -1.38 8.17
N ALA A 99 1.22 -1.64 6.86
CA ALA A 99 0.52 -2.73 6.19
C ALA A 99 0.98 -4.11 6.69
N ILE A 100 2.28 -4.31 6.84
CA ILE A 100 2.85 -5.56 7.38
C ILE A 100 2.33 -5.80 8.80
N ALA A 101 2.40 -4.78 9.67
CA ALA A 101 1.93 -4.89 11.04
C ALA A 101 0.42 -5.17 11.12
N ALA A 102 -0.39 -4.50 10.30
CA ALA A 102 -1.84 -4.73 10.26
C ALA A 102 -2.18 -6.17 9.85
N ASN A 103 -1.51 -6.69 8.80
CA ASN A 103 -1.70 -8.07 8.34
C ASN A 103 -1.24 -9.10 9.39
N LEU A 104 -0.11 -8.86 10.06
CA LEU A 104 0.38 -9.73 11.13
C LEU A 104 -0.58 -9.79 12.32
N VAL A 105 -1.08 -8.63 12.78
CA VAL A 105 -2.04 -8.57 13.89
C VAL A 105 -3.29 -9.37 13.55
N GLU A 106 -3.84 -9.19 12.35
CA GLU A 106 -5.05 -9.90 11.93
C GLU A 106 -4.79 -11.41 11.77
N PHE A 107 -3.65 -11.79 11.21
CA PHE A 107 -3.26 -13.19 11.08
C PHE A 107 -3.13 -13.89 12.44
N VAL A 108 -2.48 -13.24 13.42
CA VAL A 108 -2.32 -13.78 14.78
C VAL A 108 -3.67 -13.86 15.51
N VAL A 109 -4.52 -12.86 15.38
CA VAL A 109 -5.87 -12.88 15.98
C VAL A 109 -6.71 -13.99 15.37
N GLY A 110 -6.70 -14.13 14.04
CA GLY A 110 -7.39 -15.20 13.34
C GLY A 110 -6.87 -16.59 13.70
N ALA A 111 -5.55 -16.75 13.82
CA ALA A 111 -4.91 -18.00 14.23
C ALA A 111 -5.29 -18.38 15.67
N ARG A 112 -5.20 -17.43 16.61
CA ARG A 112 -5.59 -17.66 18.02
C ARG A 112 -7.07 -17.97 18.18
N ALA A 113 -7.95 -17.31 17.42
CA ALA A 113 -9.37 -17.60 17.44
C ALA A 113 -9.67 -19.04 17.00
N ARG A 114 -8.95 -19.54 15.97
CA ARG A 114 -9.06 -20.93 15.50
C ARG A 114 -8.51 -21.94 16.50
N MET A 115 -7.39 -21.63 17.15
CA MET A 115 -6.77 -22.50 18.15
C MET A 115 -7.67 -22.66 19.40
N ASN A 116 -8.22 -21.54 19.89
CA ASN A 116 -9.20 -21.55 20.99
C ASN A 116 -10.48 -22.32 20.63
N ALA A 117 -10.94 -22.24 19.37
CA ALA A 117 -12.12 -22.96 18.90
C ALA A 117 -11.88 -24.48 18.77
N LYS A 118 -10.64 -24.91 18.54
CA LYS A 118 -10.26 -26.34 18.49
C LYS A 118 -9.92 -26.95 19.85
N GLY A 119 -9.88 -26.16 20.92
CA GLY A 119 -9.58 -26.65 22.27
C GLY A 119 -8.14 -27.13 22.48
N GLU A 120 -7.25 -26.86 21.52
CA GLU A 120 -5.81 -27.17 21.61
C GLU A 120 -5.12 -26.03 22.41
N ASN A 121 -5.41 -25.97 23.71
CA ASN A 121 -4.63 -25.16 24.64
C ASN A 121 -3.42 -26.00 25.10
N PRO A 122 -2.19 -25.45 25.13
CA PRO A 122 -1.07 -26.09 25.83
C PRO A 122 -1.31 -26.13 27.34
#